data_AF-A2WSI4-F1
#
_entry.id   AF-A2WSI4-F1
#
_cell.length_a   1.000
_cell.length_b   1.000
_cell.length_c   1.000
_cell.angle_alpha   90.00
_cell.angle_beta   90.00
_cell.angle_gamma   90.00
#
_symmetry.space_group_name_H-M   'P 1'
#
loop_
_entity.id
_entity.type
_entity.pdbx_description
1 polymer ?
#
loop_
_entity_poly.entity_id
_entity_poly.type
_entity_poly.pdbx_seq_one_letter_code
_entity_poly.pdbx_strand_id
1 'polypeptide(L)'
;MQEPQRIHRDAGGYPAAAAETDPLLAHPPPPRSPAEIEDEEIEDEEIEAASAACCRICLESETEPGDELISPCMCKGTQQFVHRYCLDHWRSVKEGTAFSHCTTCKAQFHLRVECLEDNLCRKMMFRLFVARDVFLVFLAVQTVIAAIGGMAYLLDKDGQFRNSFSDGWEHILSNHPVPFYYCVGVVVFFVMVGFIGLIVQCSSFNTNDPCLAGCRNCCYGWGILDFPASIEACLALAVIFVIVFAILGVAYGFFAATVAVQRILQRHYHILTKRELTKEYVVEDLRGCYTPPKMDPEQEQRLRTLQLM
;
A
#
# COMPACT_ATOMS: atom_id res chain seq x y z
N MET A 1 -32.50 18.53 34.97
CA MET A 1 -31.98 18.08 36.28
C MET A 1 -31.11 16.87 35.98
N GLN A 2 -29.83 16.80 36.32
CA GLN A 2 -29.06 17.57 37.33
C GLN A 2 -27.60 17.78 36.86
N GLU A 3 -26.88 18.73 37.47
CA GLU A 3 -25.57 19.25 37.02
C GLU A 3 -24.32 18.38 37.36
N PRO A 4 -23.16 18.65 36.74
CA PRO A 4 -21.88 18.01 37.04
C PRO A 4 -21.11 18.70 38.19
N GLN A 5 -20.27 17.97 38.92
CA GLN A 5 -19.46 18.53 40.01
C GLN A 5 -18.18 19.23 39.53
N ARG A 6 -17.97 20.47 40.01
CA ARG A 6 -16.65 21.11 40.13
C ARG A 6 -15.97 20.66 41.43
N ILE A 7 -14.64 20.59 41.42
CA ILE A 7 -13.80 20.88 42.60
C ILE A 7 -12.78 21.96 42.20
N HIS A 8 -12.40 22.80 43.17
CA HIS A 8 -11.75 24.10 42.99
C HIS A 8 -10.56 24.24 43.95
N ARG A 9 -9.79 25.34 43.77
CA ARG A 9 -8.77 25.95 44.66
C ARG A 9 -7.32 25.58 44.34
N ASP A 10 -6.49 26.54 43.90
CA ASP A 10 -5.82 27.67 44.61
C ASP A 10 -4.51 27.16 45.27
N ALA A 11 -3.38 27.87 45.38
CA ALA A 11 -2.83 29.11 44.80
C ALA A 11 -1.27 28.95 44.89
N GLY A 12 -0.42 29.55 44.07
CA GLY A 12 -0.06 30.98 44.04
C GLY A 12 1.44 31.17 44.36
N GLY A 13 2.02 32.34 44.07
CA GLY A 13 3.34 32.74 44.59
C GLY A 13 4.51 32.83 43.59
N TYR A 14 4.66 33.99 42.95
CA TYR A 14 5.98 34.51 42.56
C TYR A 14 6.70 35.06 43.81
N PRO A 15 8.04 35.16 43.77
CA PRO A 15 8.66 36.45 44.09
C PRO A 15 9.73 36.87 43.06
N ALA A 16 10.17 38.12 43.15
CA ALA A 16 11.05 38.78 42.18
C ALA A 16 12.32 39.38 42.82
N ALA A 17 13.31 39.63 41.96
CA ALA A 17 14.30 40.72 41.97
C ALA A 17 15.34 40.89 43.13
N ALA A 18 16.60 40.97 42.69
CA ALA A 18 17.64 41.92 43.11
C ALA A 18 18.46 42.24 41.82
N ALA A 19 18.77 43.48 41.39
CA ALA A 19 19.44 44.61 42.06
C ALA A 19 20.89 44.25 42.47
N GLU A 20 21.98 44.93 42.12
CA GLU A 20 22.33 46.11 41.28
C GLU A 20 23.77 45.88 40.71
N THR A 21 24.49 46.71 39.93
CA THR A 21 24.51 48.17 39.63
C THR A 21 24.94 48.46 38.17
N ASP A 22 24.61 49.65 37.66
CA ASP A 22 25.29 50.36 36.54
C ASP A 22 26.22 51.45 37.16
N PRO A 23 27.30 51.99 36.52
CA PRO A 23 27.06 53.15 35.63
C PRO A 23 28.15 53.51 34.56
N LEU A 24 27.73 54.46 33.70
CA LEU A 24 28.47 55.60 33.09
C LEU A 24 29.07 55.50 31.66
N LEU A 25 28.48 56.37 30.84
CA LEU A 25 28.83 56.84 29.49
C LEU A 25 30.29 57.33 29.31
N ALA A 26 30.88 57.03 28.15
CA ALA A 26 31.96 57.84 27.56
C ALA A 26 31.96 57.77 26.00
N HIS A 27 32.35 58.89 25.39
CA HIS A 27 32.23 59.31 23.97
C HIS A 27 32.90 58.43 22.88
N PRO A 28 32.52 58.60 21.59
CA PRO A 28 33.10 57.88 20.45
C PRO A 28 34.45 58.48 19.94
N PRO A 29 35.32 57.68 19.29
CA PRO A 29 36.49 58.16 18.58
C PRO A 29 36.17 58.68 17.15
N PRO A 30 37.04 59.51 16.54
CA PRO A 30 36.70 60.38 15.40
C PRO A 30 36.95 59.75 14.01
N PRO A 31 36.40 60.35 12.92
CA PRO A 31 36.67 59.89 11.56
C PRO A 31 38.11 60.18 11.11
N ARG A 32 38.67 59.28 10.31
CA ARG A 32 39.88 59.51 9.49
C ARG A 32 39.63 59.00 8.08
N SER A 33 40.12 59.76 7.11
CA SER A 33 40.04 59.51 5.67
C SER A 33 41.44 59.13 5.11
N PRO A 34 41.63 58.99 3.79
CA PRO A 34 41.41 57.76 3.04
C PRO A 34 42.71 57.21 2.42
N ALA A 35 42.60 56.07 1.71
CA ALA A 35 43.69 55.17 1.26
C ALA A 35 44.24 54.30 2.42
N GLU A 36 44.69 53.06 2.18
CA GLU A 36 45.09 52.43 0.91
C GLU A 36 44.26 51.18 0.56
N ILE A 37 44.40 50.72 -0.69
CA ILE A 37 43.71 49.57 -1.27
C ILE A 37 44.60 48.34 -1.06
N GLU A 38 44.08 47.32 -0.38
CA GLU A 38 44.56 45.95 -0.49
C GLU A 38 43.35 45.09 -0.86
N ASP A 39 43.28 44.70 -2.13
CA ASP A 39 42.21 43.89 -2.69
C ASP A 39 42.39 42.42 -2.25
N GLU A 40 41.77 42.03 -1.14
CA GLU A 40 41.45 40.61 -0.92
C GLU A 40 40.28 40.24 -1.83
N GLU A 41 40.60 39.70 -3.01
CA GLU A 41 39.66 38.98 -3.86
C GLU A 41 39.14 37.75 -3.08
N ILE A 42 38.00 37.92 -2.40
CA ILE A 42 37.19 36.80 -1.96
C ILE A 42 36.66 36.14 -3.24
N GLU A 43 37.06 34.88 -3.49
CA GLU A 43 36.56 34.10 -4.62
C GLU A 43 35.03 33.92 -4.47
N ASP A 44 34.24 34.63 -5.29
CA ASP A 44 32.78 34.72 -5.20
C ASP A 44 32.01 33.40 -5.50
N GLU A 45 32.68 32.25 -5.53
CA GLU A 45 32.08 30.94 -5.88
C GLU A 45 31.06 30.44 -4.83
N GLU A 46 31.09 30.91 -3.58
CA GLU A 46 30.13 30.49 -2.54
C GLU A 46 28.77 31.23 -2.55
N ILE A 47 28.59 32.28 -3.37
CA ILE A 47 27.36 33.09 -3.36
C ILE A 47 26.31 32.63 -4.40
N GLU A 48 26.73 32.05 -5.53
CA GLU A 48 25.81 31.53 -6.56
C GLU A 48 24.91 30.38 -6.05
N ALA A 49 25.42 29.54 -5.13
CA ALA A 49 24.70 28.40 -4.57
C ALA A 49 23.46 28.78 -3.73
N ALA A 50 23.37 30.01 -3.23
CA ALA A 50 22.31 30.45 -2.33
C ALA A 50 20.98 30.81 -3.03
N SER A 51 20.94 30.83 -4.38
CA SER A 51 19.76 31.24 -5.17
C SER A 51 19.34 30.27 -6.26
N ALA A 52 20.02 29.12 -6.39
CA ALA A 52 19.64 28.07 -7.33
C ALA A 52 18.18 27.63 -7.12
N ALA A 53 17.43 27.51 -8.20
CA ALA A 53 16.09 26.94 -8.15
C ALA A 53 16.20 25.45 -7.80
N CYS A 54 15.41 25.00 -6.83
CA CYS A 54 15.30 23.58 -6.46
C CYS A 54 13.89 23.04 -6.71
N CYS A 55 13.80 21.75 -7.02
CA CYS A 55 12.55 21.04 -7.17
C CYS A 55 11.81 20.96 -5.83
N ARG A 56 10.60 21.52 -5.73
CA ARG A 56 9.76 21.48 -4.51
C ARG A 56 9.31 20.08 -4.03
N ILE A 57 9.77 19.00 -4.66
CA ILE A 57 9.40 17.61 -4.34
C ILE A 57 10.61 16.82 -3.81
N CYS A 58 11.75 16.81 -4.52
CA CYS A 58 12.98 16.14 -4.06
C CYS A 58 13.97 17.08 -3.36
N LEU A 59 13.79 18.40 -3.47
CA LEU A 59 14.65 19.47 -2.93
C LEU A 59 16.03 19.59 -3.59
N GLU A 60 16.26 18.86 -4.68
CA GLU A 60 17.47 18.91 -5.51
C GLU A 60 17.36 20.01 -6.59
N SER A 61 18.50 20.54 -7.02
CA SER A 61 18.66 21.52 -8.11
C SER A 61 18.98 20.84 -9.45
N GLU A 62 18.90 21.60 -10.56
CA GLU A 62 19.33 21.12 -11.89
C GLU A 62 20.82 20.77 -11.86
N THR A 63 21.13 19.46 -11.82
CA THR A 63 22.52 18.97 -11.67
C THR A 63 22.95 18.15 -12.89
N GLU A 64 22.01 17.57 -13.64
CA GLU A 64 22.24 16.67 -14.77
C GLU A 64 21.44 17.11 -16.01
N PRO A 65 21.97 16.91 -17.24
CA PRO A 65 21.28 17.24 -18.49
C PRO A 65 20.06 16.32 -18.72
N GLY A 66 18.93 16.69 -18.12
CA GLY A 66 17.67 15.95 -18.15
C GLY A 66 16.68 16.38 -17.05
N ASP A 67 17.18 16.95 -15.95
CA ASP A 67 16.37 17.43 -14.82
C ASP A 67 15.91 18.89 -15.01
N GLU A 68 15.17 19.18 -16.10
CA GLU A 68 14.57 20.52 -16.31
C GLU A 68 13.52 20.83 -15.23
N LEU A 69 13.72 21.93 -14.50
CA LEU A 69 12.74 22.51 -13.59
C LEU A 69 11.69 23.30 -14.38
N ILE A 70 10.44 22.85 -14.24
CA ILE A 70 9.29 23.52 -14.83
C ILE A 70 8.48 24.27 -13.77
N SER A 71 7.73 25.27 -14.23
CA SER A 71 6.80 26.06 -13.43
C SER A 71 5.36 25.82 -13.91
N PRO A 72 4.71 24.72 -13.49
CA PRO A 72 3.50 24.21 -14.12
C PRO A 72 2.20 24.89 -13.66
N CYS A 73 2.26 25.79 -12.68
CA CYS A 73 1.08 26.31 -12.00
C CYS A 73 1.33 27.66 -11.32
N MET A 74 0.29 28.22 -10.70
CA MET A 74 0.30 29.54 -10.08
C MET A 74 1.00 29.62 -8.70
N CYS A 75 1.86 28.65 -8.35
CA CYS A 75 2.68 28.75 -7.14
C CYS A 75 3.78 29.82 -7.31
N LYS A 76 4.30 30.35 -6.20
CA LYS A 76 5.31 31.43 -6.17
C LYS A 76 6.41 31.12 -5.14
N GLY A 77 7.57 31.78 -5.30
CA GLY A 77 8.77 31.50 -4.49
C GLY A 77 9.34 30.12 -4.80
N THR A 78 10.03 29.51 -3.84
CA THR A 78 10.63 28.16 -3.98
C THR A 78 9.62 27.09 -4.40
N GLN A 79 8.34 27.24 -4.03
CA GLN A 79 7.28 26.31 -4.41
C GLN A 79 6.82 26.40 -5.87
N GLN A 80 7.40 27.27 -6.70
CA GLN A 80 7.02 27.37 -8.12
C GLN A 80 7.69 26.31 -9.01
N PHE A 81 8.89 25.85 -8.66
CA PHE A 81 9.72 24.97 -9.48
C PHE A 81 9.55 23.49 -9.11
N VAL A 82 9.59 22.60 -10.12
CA VAL A 82 9.54 21.14 -9.94
C VAL A 82 10.15 20.44 -11.16
N HIS A 83 10.94 19.39 -10.98
CA HIS A 83 11.41 18.59 -12.11
C HIS A 83 10.23 17.93 -12.83
N ARG A 84 10.26 17.86 -14.17
CA ARG A 84 9.25 17.14 -14.96
C ARG A 84 8.99 15.73 -14.41
N TYR A 85 10.07 14.97 -14.21
CA TYR A 85 10.02 13.60 -13.70
C TYR A 85 9.33 13.51 -12.32
N CYS A 86 9.68 14.39 -11.38
CA CYS A 86 9.08 14.41 -10.05
C CYS A 86 7.58 14.75 -10.11
N LEU A 87 7.18 15.68 -11.00
CA LEU A 87 5.78 16.03 -11.19
C LEU A 87 4.98 14.86 -11.79
N ASP A 88 5.50 14.19 -12.81
CA ASP A 88 4.82 13.05 -13.44
C ASP A 88 4.75 11.84 -12.52
N HIS A 89 5.82 11.57 -11.75
CA HIS A 89 5.77 10.57 -10.70
C HIS A 89 4.64 10.88 -9.70
N TRP A 90 4.57 12.13 -9.20
CA TRP A 90 3.55 12.57 -8.26
C TRP A 90 2.12 12.44 -8.83
N ARG A 91 1.90 12.89 -10.07
CA ARG A 91 0.63 12.76 -10.81
C ARG A 91 0.22 11.29 -11.00
N SER A 92 1.18 10.39 -11.20
CA SER A 92 0.92 8.96 -11.41
C SER A 92 0.58 8.19 -10.13
N VAL A 93 1.08 8.64 -8.97
CA VAL A 93 0.94 7.95 -7.67
C VAL A 93 -0.22 8.50 -6.84
N LYS A 94 -0.55 9.80 -6.94
CA LYS A 94 -1.66 10.38 -6.19
C LYS A 94 -3.03 10.04 -6.77
N GLU A 95 -4.02 10.04 -5.89
CA GLU A 95 -5.44 9.86 -6.22
C GLU A 95 -6.19 11.20 -6.23
N GLY A 96 -7.36 11.21 -6.88
CA GLY A 96 -8.15 12.41 -7.13
C GLY A 96 -7.52 13.35 -8.16
N THR A 97 -7.80 14.65 -8.02
CA THR A 97 -7.51 15.69 -9.03
C THR A 97 -6.01 16.00 -9.22
N ALA A 98 -5.12 15.36 -8.46
CA ALA A 98 -3.66 15.58 -8.51
C ALA A 98 -3.02 15.32 -9.88
N PHE A 99 -3.70 14.61 -10.78
CA PHE A 99 -3.27 14.38 -12.16
C PHE A 99 -3.40 15.64 -13.04
N SER A 100 -4.48 16.40 -12.86
CA SER A 100 -4.87 17.54 -13.70
C SER A 100 -4.76 18.91 -12.98
N HIS A 101 -4.63 18.91 -11.65
CA HIS A 101 -4.58 20.12 -10.83
C HIS A 101 -3.42 20.05 -9.83
N CYS A 102 -2.82 21.21 -9.56
CA CYS A 102 -1.80 21.34 -8.52
C CYS A 102 -2.40 21.07 -7.14
N THR A 103 -1.84 20.11 -6.40
CA THR A 103 -2.29 19.78 -5.04
C THR A 103 -2.18 20.95 -4.06
N THR A 104 -1.26 21.90 -4.31
CA THR A 104 -0.98 23.06 -3.47
C THR A 104 -1.91 24.23 -3.80
N CYS A 105 -1.77 24.87 -4.96
CA CYS A 105 -2.53 26.07 -5.33
C CYS A 105 -3.88 25.80 -6.04
N LYS A 106 -4.23 24.53 -6.28
CA LYS A 106 -5.45 24.09 -6.99
C LYS A 106 -5.62 24.58 -8.44
N ALA A 107 -4.63 25.28 -9.00
CA ALA A 107 -4.62 25.65 -10.42
C ALA A 107 -4.55 24.40 -11.32
N GLN A 108 -5.24 24.45 -12.45
CA GLN A 108 -5.28 23.37 -13.45
C GLN A 108 -4.00 23.39 -14.29
N PHE A 109 -3.40 22.22 -14.51
CA PHE A 109 -2.22 22.08 -15.36
C PHE A 109 -2.58 22.23 -16.84
N HIS A 110 -1.65 22.78 -17.63
CA HIS A 110 -1.75 22.78 -19.09
C HIS A 110 -1.23 21.44 -19.58
N LEU A 111 -2.08 20.64 -20.22
CA LEU A 111 -1.79 19.27 -20.63
C LEU A 111 -1.69 19.17 -22.15
N ARG A 112 -0.51 18.82 -22.65
CA ARG A 112 -0.24 18.53 -24.07
C ARG A 112 -0.33 17.03 -24.33
N VAL A 113 -0.97 16.65 -25.44
CA VAL A 113 -1.08 15.24 -25.84
C VAL A 113 0.10 14.83 -26.72
N GLU A 114 0.89 13.86 -26.26
CA GLU A 114 1.94 13.17 -27.03
C GLU A 114 1.57 11.70 -27.24
N CYS A 115 1.59 11.23 -28.49
CA CYS A 115 1.19 9.85 -28.82
C CYS A 115 2.40 8.92 -28.81
N LEU A 116 2.45 7.97 -27.87
CA LEU A 116 3.59 7.06 -27.68
C LEU A 116 3.38 5.68 -28.33
N GLU A 117 4.39 5.26 -29.10
CA GLU A 117 4.31 4.11 -30.02
C GLU A 117 4.58 2.74 -29.34
N ASP A 118 5.14 2.72 -28.12
CA ASP A 118 5.68 1.56 -27.37
C ASP A 118 4.65 0.52 -26.83
N ASN A 119 3.66 0.16 -27.63
CA ASN A 119 2.54 -0.66 -27.21
C ASN A 119 2.86 -2.13 -26.89
N LEU A 120 3.98 -2.70 -27.37
CA LEU A 120 4.30 -4.13 -27.23
C LEU A 120 5.16 -4.44 -26.00
N CYS A 121 6.27 -3.72 -25.81
CA CYS A 121 7.12 -3.88 -24.62
C CYS A 121 6.32 -3.62 -23.33
N ARG A 122 5.49 -2.58 -23.33
CA ARG A 122 4.56 -2.22 -22.25
C ARG A 122 3.60 -3.37 -21.89
N LYS A 123 2.99 -4.02 -22.89
CA LYS A 123 2.11 -5.20 -22.68
C LYS A 123 2.88 -6.38 -22.10
N MET A 124 4.14 -6.60 -22.51
CA MET A 124 4.97 -7.67 -21.97
C MET A 124 5.36 -7.42 -20.51
N MET A 125 5.78 -6.19 -20.16
CA MET A 125 6.10 -5.82 -18.79
C MET A 125 4.89 -5.97 -17.85
N PHE A 126 3.69 -5.53 -18.27
CA PHE A 126 2.46 -5.77 -17.51
C PHE A 126 2.22 -7.26 -17.23
N ARG A 127 2.33 -8.11 -18.26
CA ARG A 127 2.17 -9.57 -18.10
C ARG A 127 3.20 -10.15 -17.15
N LEU A 128 4.45 -9.68 -17.17
CA LEU A 128 5.50 -10.10 -16.25
C LEU A 128 5.22 -9.67 -14.80
N PHE A 129 4.74 -8.46 -14.55
CA PHE A 129 4.37 -8.01 -13.19
C PHE A 129 3.20 -8.81 -12.61
N VAL A 130 2.14 -9.02 -13.40
CA VAL A 130 1.00 -9.84 -12.98
C VAL A 130 1.41 -11.29 -12.75
N ALA A 131 2.19 -11.88 -13.66
CA ALA A 131 2.69 -13.25 -13.52
C ALA A 131 3.59 -13.42 -12.28
N ARG A 132 4.48 -12.45 -12.02
CA ARG A 132 5.34 -12.42 -10.82
C ARG A 132 4.50 -12.42 -9.55
N ASP A 133 3.52 -11.52 -9.44
CA ASP A 133 2.73 -11.37 -8.22
C ASP A 133 1.85 -12.61 -7.96
N VAL A 134 1.25 -13.19 -9.02
CA VAL A 134 0.53 -14.48 -8.93
C VAL A 134 1.46 -15.63 -8.56
N PHE A 135 2.67 -15.68 -9.12
CA PHE A 135 3.68 -16.69 -8.80
C PHE A 135 4.18 -16.60 -7.35
N LEU A 136 4.37 -15.38 -6.82
CA LEU A 136 4.72 -15.17 -5.41
C LEU A 136 3.62 -15.66 -4.46
N VAL A 137 2.35 -15.39 -4.78
CA VAL A 137 1.20 -15.92 -4.01
C VAL A 137 1.16 -17.46 -4.08
N PHE A 138 1.38 -18.03 -5.26
CA PHE A 138 1.46 -19.48 -5.43
C PHE A 138 2.60 -20.09 -4.59
N LEU A 139 3.81 -19.52 -4.64
CA LEU A 139 4.94 -19.99 -3.83
C LEU A 139 4.63 -19.91 -2.33
N ALA A 140 4.02 -18.83 -1.85
CA ALA A 140 3.63 -18.69 -0.44
C ALA A 140 2.65 -19.80 -0.01
N VAL A 141 1.62 -20.09 -0.82
CA VAL A 141 0.67 -21.18 -0.56
C VAL A 141 1.38 -22.54 -0.58
N GLN A 142 2.28 -22.77 -1.53
CA GLN A 142 3.08 -24.01 -1.61
C GLN A 142 4.00 -24.19 -0.41
N THR A 143 4.63 -23.11 0.08
CA THR A 143 5.44 -23.15 1.32
C THR A 143 4.59 -23.54 2.53
N VAL A 144 3.35 -23.03 2.65
CA VAL A 144 2.44 -23.41 3.74
C VAL A 144 2.03 -24.89 3.64
N ILE A 145 1.64 -25.36 2.45
CA ILE A 145 1.28 -26.77 2.22
C ILE A 145 2.46 -27.69 2.54
N ALA A 146 3.67 -27.34 2.06
CA ALA A 146 4.88 -28.10 2.34
C ALA A 146 5.28 -28.09 3.82
N ALA A 147 5.05 -26.99 4.54
CA ALA A 147 5.27 -26.92 5.98
C ALA A 147 4.28 -27.82 6.77
N ILE A 148 3.01 -27.85 6.38
CA ILE A 148 2.00 -28.75 6.98
C ILE A 148 2.35 -30.22 6.70
N GLY A 149 2.68 -30.57 5.46
CA GLY A 149 3.11 -31.93 5.10
C GLY A 149 4.42 -32.34 5.77
N GLY A 150 5.40 -31.43 5.85
CA GLY A 150 6.65 -31.64 6.57
C GLY A 150 6.45 -31.84 8.07
N MET A 151 5.53 -31.10 8.68
CA MET A 151 5.14 -31.32 10.08
C MET A 151 4.50 -32.69 10.28
N ALA A 152 3.61 -33.12 9.37
CA ALA A 152 3.03 -34.47 9.41
C ALA A 152 4.11 -35.57 9.28
N TYR A 153 5.11 -35.39 8.41
CA TYR A 153 6.27 -36.29 8.31
C TYR A 153 7.12 -36.33 9.58
N LEU A 154 7.35 -35.20 10.24
CA LEU A 154 8.12 -35.13 11.49
C LEU A 154 7.41 -35.78 12.69
N LEU A 155 6.07 -35.88 12.62
CA LEU A 155 5.22 -36.57 13.59
C LEU A 155 5.15 -38.09 13.30
N ASP A 156 5.05 -38.52 12.05
CA ASP A 156 5.09 -39.95 11.65
C ASP A 156 6.52 -40.48 11.51
N LYS A 157 7.33 -40.38 12.58
CA LYS A 157 8.74 -40.82 12.59
C LYS A 157 8.92 -42.28 12.22
N ASP A 158 8.02 -43.13 12.70
CA ASP A 158 8.08 -44.58 12.49
C ASP A 158 7.43 -45.00 11.16
N GLY A 159 6.82 -44.06 10.44
CA GLY A 159 6.05 -44.32 9.22
C GLY A 159 4.81 -45.18 9.46
N GLN A 160 4.40 -45.39 10.71
CA GLN A 160 3.30 -46.26 11.10
C GLN A 160 1.98 -45.78 10.50
N PHE A 161 1.76 -44.46 10.52
CA PHE A 161 0.55 -43.87 9.94
C PHE A 161 0.54 -44.08 8.42
N ARG A 162 1.62 -43.73 7.70
CA ARG A 162 1.73 -43.97 6.25
C ARG A 162 1.54 -45.44 5.87
N ASN A 163 2.20 -46.36 6.58
CA ASN A 163 2.15 -47.79 6.27
C ASN A 163 0.73 -48.36 6.56
N SER A 164 -0.04 -47.78 7.48
CA SER A 164 -1.45 -48.16 7.68
C SER A 164 -2.37 -47.86 6.47
N PHE A 165 -1.92 -47.08 5.49
CA PHE A 165 -2.65 -46.82 4.23
C PHE A 165 -2.08 -47.58 3.03
N SER A 166 -0.90 -48.20 3.12
CA SER A 166 -0.25 -48.84 1.96
C SER A 166 -0.98 -50.09 1.46
N ASP A 167 -1.80 -50.73 2.31
CA ASP A 167 -2.45 -52.00 2.00
C ASP A 167 -3.69 -51.86 1.09
N GLY A 168 -4.16 -50.63 0.84
CA GLY A 168 -5.36 -50.36 0.03
C GLY A 168 -5.31 -49.16 -0.91
N TRP A 169 -4.25 -48.34 -0.86
CA TRP A 169 -4.08 -47.20 -1.78
C TRP A 169 -3.27 -47.57 -3.02
N GLU A 170 -3.59 -46.94 -4.16
CA GLU A 170 -2.90 -47.25 -5.42
C GLU A 170 -1.38 -47.05 -5.33
N HIS A 171 -0.66 -48.03 -5.85
CA HIS A 171 0.79 -48.26 -5.74
C HIS A 171 1.67 -47.06 -6.16
N ILE A 172 1.08 -46.08 -6.86
CA ILE A 172 1.68 -44.85 -7.38
C ILE A 172 2.00 -43.84 -6.26
N LEU A 173 1.16 -43.73 -5.23
CA LEU A 173 1.34 -42.78 -4.11
C LEU A 173 2.28 -43.30 -3.01
N SER A 174 2.39 -44.63 -2.86
CA SER A 174 3.13 -45.28 -1.77
C SER A 174 4.66 -45.29 -1.97
N ASN A 175 5.13 -45.36 -3.22
CA ASN A 175 6.53 -45.60 -3.56
C ASN A 175 7.52 -44.50 -3.07
N HIS A 176 7.04 -43.30 -2.75
CA HIS A 176 7.87 -42.24 -2.18
C HIS A 176 7.17 -41.55 -0.99
N PRO A 177 7.86 -41.29 0.14
CA PRO A 177 7.26 -40.63 1.29
C PRO A 177 6.82 -39.19 0.98
N VAL A 178 7.60 -38.45 0.20
CA VAL A 178 7.37 -37.02 -0.08
C VAL A 178 5.98 -36.70 -0.68
N PRO A 179 5.53 -37.34 -1.79
CA PRO A 179 4.21 -37.06 -2.35
C PRO A 179 3.07 -37.43 -1.39
N PHE A 180 3.19 -38.51 -0.61
CA PHE A 180 2.18 -38.89 0.39
C PHE A 180 1.95 -37.77 1.41
N TYR A 181 3.00 -37.28 2.07
CA TYR A 181 2.85 -36.22 3.07
C TYR A 181 2.48 -34.86 2.46
N TYR A 182 2.89 -34.60 1.21
CA TYR A 182 2.42 -33.42 0.49
C TYR A 182 0.90 -33.49 0.21
N CYS A 183 0.36 -34.64 -0.21
CA CYS A 183 -1.08 -34.85 -0.37
C CYS A 183 -1.85 -34.69 0.96
N VAL A 184 -1.32 -35.21 2.08
CA VAL A 184 -1.87 -34.96 3.42
C VAL A 184 -1.87 -33.46 3.73
N GLY A 185 -0.77 -32.75 3.44
CA GLY A 185 -0.65 -31.30 3.60
C GLY A 185 -1.69 -30.51 2.79
N VAL A 186 -1.99 -30.92 1.55
CA VAL A 186 -3.03 -30.31 0.70
C VAL A 186 -4.42 -30.49 1.31
N VAL A 187 -4.76 -31.70 1.78
CA VAL A 187 -6.07 -31.98 2.40
C VAL A 187 -6.25 -31.15 3.66
N VAL A 188 -5.25 -31.14 4.56
CA VAL A 188 -5.29 -30.36 5.80
C VAL A 188 -5.37 -28.86 5.51
N PHE A 189 -4.63 -28.36 4.51
CA PHE A 189 -4.71 -26.95 4.09
C PHE A 189 -6.14 -26.56 3.66
N PHE A 190 -6.81 -27.35 2.81
CA PHE A 190 -8.19 -27.05 2.42
C PHE A 190 -9.18 -27.17 3.58
N VAL A 191 -9.05 -28.16 4.47
CA VAL A 191 -9.89 -28.24 5.69
C VAL A 191 -9.74 -26.98 6.55
N MET A 192 -8.51 -26.50 6.75
CA MET A 192 -8.25 -25.25 7.49
C MET A 192 -8.85 -24.03 6.78
N VAL A 193 -8.71 -23.91 5.45
CA VAL A 193 -9.34 -22.83 4.67
C VAL A 193 -10.87 -22.88 4.77
N GLY A 194 -11.47 -24.07 4.72
CA GLY A 194 -12.91 -24.25 4.87
C GLY A 194 -13.41 -23.86 6.26
N PHE A 195 -12.68 -24.24 7.31
CA PHE A 195 -13.01 -23.90 8.69
C PHE A 195 -12.88 -22.39 8.95
N ILE A 196 -11.79 -21.76 8.48
CA ILE A 196 -11.61 -20.30 8.54
C ILE A 196 -12.72 -19.58 7.74
N GLY A 197 -13.06 -20.08 6.55
CA GLY A 197 -14.13 -19.55 5.72
C GLY A 197 -15.49 -19.54 6.43
N LEU A 198 -15.86 -20.64 7.10
CA LEU A 198 -17.06 -20.70 7.92
C LEU A 198 -17.00 -19.75 9.12
N ILE A 199 -15.88 -19.66 9.83
CA ILE A 199 -15.73 -18.70 10.96
C ILE A 199 -15.95 -17.27 10.48
N VAL A 200 -15.31 -16.87 9.38
CA VAL A 200 -15.47 -15.53 8.80
C VAL A 200 -16.94 -15.29 8.40
N GLN A 201 -17.57 -16.25 7.72
CA GLN A 201 -18.97 -16.17 7.31
C GLN A 201 -19.91 -16.01 8.53
N CYS A 202 -19.75 -16.83 9.56
CA CYS A 202 -20.53 -16.75 10.80
C CYS A 202 -20.29 -15.44 11.55
N SER A 203 -19.05 -14.93 11.58
CA SER A 203 -18.74 -13.65 12.23
C SER A 203 -19.41 -12.46 11.54
N SER A 204 -19.52 -12.49 10.20
CA SER A 204 -20.19 -11.47 9.39
C SER A 204 -21.71 -11.43 9.60
N PHE A 205 -22.36 -12.58 9.88
CA PHE A 205 -23.79 -12.64 10.18
C PHE A 205 -24.17 -12.24 11.61
N ASN A 206 -23.20 -12.19 12.54
CA ASN A 206 -23.48 -11.91 13.96
C ASN A 206 -23.79 -10.42 14.25
N THR A 207 -23.70 -9.54 13.25
CA THR A 207 -24.05 -8.12 13.38
C THR A 207 -25.46 -7.83 12.82
N ASN A 208 -26.44 -7.81 13.76
CA ASN A 208 -27.73 -7.08 13.71
C ASN A 208 -29.05 -7.81 13.42
N ASP A 209 -29.14 -9.15 13.34
CA ASP A 209 -30.44 -9.84 13.14
C ASP A 209 -31.00 -10.54 14.41
N PRO A 210 -32.05 -10.00 15.06
CA PRO A 210 -32.68 -10.62 16.24
C PRO A 210 -33.49 -11.89 15.90
N CYS A 211 -33.74 -12.17 14.61
CA CYS A 211 -34.39 -13.40 14.17
C CYS A 211 -33.52 -14.66 14.40
N LEU A 212 -32.20 -14.49 14.56
CA LEU A 212 -31.25 -15.60 14.54
C LEU A 212 -30.91 -16.21 15.92
N ALA A 213 -31.77 -16.01 16.92
CA ALA A 213 -31.64 -16.68 18.23
C ALA A 213 -31.56 -18.22 18.11
N GLY A 214 -32.09 -18.81 17.03
CA GLY A 214 -31.97 -20.23 16.70
C GLY A 214 -30.56 -20.69 16.28
N CYS A 215 -29.76 -19.87 15.59
CA CYS A 215 -28.40 -20.26 15.19
C CYS A 215 -27.38 -20.18 16.33
N ARG A 216 -27.76 -19.66 17.51
CA ARG A 216 -26.98 -19.81 18.74
C ARG A 216 -26.76 -21.30 19.10
N ASN A 217 -27.65 -22.18 18.60
CA ASN A 217 -27.50 -23.63 18.64
C ASN A 217 -26.75 -24.24 17.44
N CYS A 218 -26.29 -23.51 16.42
CA CYS A 218 -25.41 -24.11 15.40
C CYS A 218 -23.98 -24.34 15.92
N CYS A 219 -23.47 -23.45 16.79
CA CYS A 219 -22.13 -23.61 17.37
C CYS A 219 -22.14 -24.34 18.72
N TYR A 220 -23.23 -24.28 19.49
CA TYR A 220 -23.37 -25.01 20.76
C TYR A 220 -24.22 -26.29 20.67
N GLY A 221 -25.03 -26.46 19.62
CA GLY A 221 -25.91 -27.62 19.42
C GLY A 221 -25.26 -28.81 18.73
N TRP A 222 -23.94 -28.81 18.52
CA TRP A 222 -23.20 -30.07 18.34
C TRP A 222 -23.26 -30.97 19.59
N GLY A 223 -23.69 -30.43 20.74
CA GLY A 223 -23.89 -31.16 21.99
C GLY A 223 -25.06 -32.15 22.04
N ILE A 224 -25.84 -32.33 20.96
CA ILE A 224 -26.88 -33.38 20.85
C ILE A 224 -26.86 -34.03 19.46
N LEU A 225 -25.68 -34.41 18.98
CA LEU A 225 -25.58 -35.69 18.27
C LEU A 225 -25.37 -36.74 19.35
N ASP A 226 -26.30 -37.69 19.47
CA ASP A 226 -26.08 -38.90 20.26
C ASP A 226 -24.79 -39.56 19.77
N PHE A 227 -23.74 -39.50 20.59
CA PHE A 227 -22.45 -40.07 20.23
C PHE A 227 -22.68 -41.55 19.91
N PRO A 228 -22.44 -42.00 18.67
CA PRO A 228 -22.78 -43.36 18.31
C PRO A 228 -21.90 -44.30 19.14
N ALA A 229 -22.51 -45.33 19.73
CA ALA A 229 -21.89 -46.18 20.74
C ALA A 229 -20.69 -47.04 20.23
N SER A 230 -20.28 -46.87 18.97
CA SER A 230 -19.11 -47.50 18.37
C SER A 230 -18.07 -46.50 17.86
N ILE A 231 -16.80 -46.83 18.06
CA ILE A 231 -15.65 -46.06 17.56
C ILE A 231 -15.69 -45.96 16.03
N GLU A 232 -16.15 -47.01 15.35
CA GLU A 232 -16.30 -47.07 13.89
C GLU A 232 -17.22 -45.97 13.34
N ALA A 233 -18.35 -45.73 14.01
CA ALA A 233 -19.28 -44.67 13.61
C ALA A 233 -18.72 -43.26 13.91
N CYS A 234 -17.95 -43.10 14.99
CA CYS A 234 -17.22 -41.86 15.26
C CYS A 234 -16.17 -41.57 14.17
N LEU A 235 -15.43 -42.59 13.72
CA LEU A 235 -14.47 -42.47 12.62
C LEU A 235 -15.17 -42.12 11.30
N ALA A 236 -16.30 -42.76 10.97
CA ALA A 236 -17.08 -42.44 9.79
C ALA A 236 -17.56 -40.97 9.78
N LEU A 237 -18.07 -40.46 10.91
CA LEU A 237 -18.48 -39.06 11.05
C LEU A 237 -17.28 -38.10 10.91
N ALA A 238 -16.13 -38.43 11.49
CA ALA A 238 -14.91 -37.63 11.36
C ALA A 238 -14.42 -37.55 9.89
N VAL A 239 -14.48 -38.66 9.15
CA VAL A 239 -14.15 -38.68 7.71
C VAL A 239 -15.13 -37.83 6.90
N ILE A 240 -16.44 -37.95 7.15
CA ILE A 240 -17.46 -37.11 6.50
C ILE A 240 -17.21 -35.62 6.78
N PHE A 241 -16.90 -35.26 8.03
CA PHE A 241 -16.55 -33.89 8.41
C PHE A 241 -15.33 -33.39 7.61
N VAL A 242 -14.24 -34.15 7.57
CA VAL A 242 -13.03 -33.79 6.80
C VAL A 242 -13.36 -33.56 5.33
N ILE A 243 -14.17 -34.42 4.71
CA ILE A 243 -14.61 -34.28 3.32
C ILE A 243 -15.42 -32.99 3.10
N VAL A 244 -16.41 -32.71 3.96
CA VAL A 244 -17.25 -31.50 3.85
C VAL A 244 -16.40 -30.23 3.99
N PHE A 245 -15.52 -30.17 4.98
CA PHE A 245 -14.65 -29.01 5.19
C PHE A 245 -13.60 -28.85 4.07
N ALA A 246 -13.09 -29.93 3.49
CA ALA A 246 -12.22 -29.87 2.32
C ALA A 246 -12.96 -29.30 1.09
N ILE A 247 -14.19 -29.74 0.81
CA ILE A 247 -15.02 -29.24 -0.30
C ILE A 247 -15.30 -27.74 -0.12
N LEU A 248 -15.73 -27.32 1.07
CA LEU A 248 -15.93 -25.91 1.41
C LEU A 248 -14.63 -25.11 1.27
N GLY A 249 -13.50 -25.66 1.71
CA GLY A 249 -12.18 -25.06 1.57
C GLY A 249 -11.74 -24.85 0.13
N VAL A 250 -12.02 -25.79 -0.77
CA VAL A 250 -11.75 -25.62 -2.22
C VAL A 250 -12.63 -24.50 -2.80
N ALA A 251 -13.91 -24.44 -2.43
CA ALA A 251 -14.82 -23.38 -2.89
C ALA A 251 -14.40 -21.99 -2.39
N TYR A 252 -14.14 -21.85 -1.09
CA TYR A 252 -13.63 -20.60 -0.49
C TYR A 252 -12.25 -20.22 -1.04
N GLY A 253 -11.36 -21.20 -1.25
CA GLY A 253 -10.05 -20.99 -1.84
C GLY A 253 -10.12 -20.46 -3.28
N PHE A 254 -11.00 -21.03 -4.11
CA PHE A 254 -11.23 -20.53 -5.47
C PHE A 254 -11.84 -19.11 -5.49
N PHE A 255 -12.80 -18.83 -4.61
CA PHE A 255 -13.37 -17.50 -4.47
C PHE A 255 -12.30 -16.48 -4.02
N ALA A 256 -11.52 -16.78 -2.99
CA ALA A 256 -10.43 -15.93 -2.52
C ALA A 256 -9.36 -15.71 -3.61
N ALA A 257 -9.01 -16.75 -4.38
CA ALA A 257 -8.07 -16.65 -5.50
C ALA A 257 -8.59 -15.74 -6.63
N THR A 258 -9.86 -15.87 -7.01
CA THR A 258 -10.44 -15.01 -8.07
C THR A 258 -10.50 -13.54 -7.63
N VAL A 259 -10.89 -13.27 -6.37
CA VAL A 259 -10.85 -11.90 -5.80
C VAL A 259 -9.42 -11.37 -5.72
N ALA A 260 -8.44 -12.17 -5.29
CA ALA A 260 -7.04 -11.76 -5.22
C ALA A 260 -6.48 -11.42 -6.62
N VAL A 261 -6.74 -12.26 -7.63
CA VAL A 261 -6.35 -12.00 -9.03
C VAL A 261 -7.02 -10.73 -9.56
N GLN A 262 -8.33 -10.55 -9.33
CA GLN A 262 -9.03 -9.32 -9.72
C GLN A 262 -8.42 -8.07 -9.07
N ARG A 263 -8.09 -8.12 -7.77
CA ARG A 263 -7.44 -7.00 -7.05
C ARG A 263 -6.03 -6.71 -7.58
N ILE A 264 -5.21 -7.73 -7.86
CA ILE A 264 -3.88 -7.60 -8.46
C ILE A 264 -3.99 -6.96 -9.85
N LEU A 265 -4.90 -7.46 -10.69
CA LEU A 265 -5.16 -6.91 -12.03
C LEU A 265 -5.63 -5.47 -11.98
N GLN A 266 -6.62 -5.14 -11.14
CA GLN A 266 -7.12 -3.78 -10.95
C GLN A 266 -6.03 -2.82 -10.47
N ARG A 267 -5.21 -3.25 -9.50
CA ARG A 267 -4.11 -2.43 -8.96
C ARG A 267 -3.06 -2.12 -10.02
N HIS A 268 -2.59 -3.14 -10.76
CA HIS A 268 -1.61 -2.94 -11.83
C HIS A 268 -2.19 -2.14 -12.99
N TYR A 269 -3.44 -2.38 -13.38
CA TYR A 269 -4.12 -1.60 -14.40
C TYR A 269 -4.19 -0.12 -14.02
N HIS A 270 -4.67 0.22 -12.82
CA HIS A 270 -4.76 1.60 -12.35
C HIS A 270 -3.39 2.31 -12.29
N ILE A 271 -2.35 1.65 -11.75
CA ILE A 271 -1.00 2.22 -11.66
C ILE A 271 -0.38 2.42 -13.05
N LEU A 272 -0.51 1.45 -13.96
CA LEU A 272 0.08 1.54 -15.29
C LEU A 272 -0.68 2.53 -16.17
N THR A 273 -2.01 2.54 -16.14
CA THR A 273 -2.82 3.52 -16.87
C THR A 273 -2.50 4.94 -16.41
N LYS A 274 -2.34 5.21 -15.10
CA LYS A 274 -1.94 6.55 -14.65
C LYS A 274 -0.52 6.95 -15.09
N ARG A 275 0.46 6.04 -15.01
CA ARG A 275 1.84 6.29 -15.51
C ARG A 275 1.93 6.47 -17.01
N GLU A 276 1.04 5.82 -17.76
CA GLU A 276 0.92 6.01 -19.20
C GLU A 276 0.28 7.36 -19.50
N LEU A 277 -0.81 7.69 -18.82
CA LEU A 277 -1.50 8.97 -18.99
C LEU A 277 -0.63 10.17 -18.60
N THR A 278 0.30 10.06 -17.65
CA THR A 278 1.25 11.16 -17.38
C THR A 278 2.23 11.40 -18.53
N LYS A 279 2.52 10.37 -19.33
CA LYS A 279 3.34 10.50 -20.55
C LYS A 279 2.53 10.91 -21.78
N GLU A 280 1.29 10.43 -21.91
CA GLU A 280 0.38 10.87 -22.96
C GLU A 280 0.00 12.34 -22.74
N TYR A 281 -0.26 12.75 -21.50
CA TYR A 281 -0.62 14.12 -21.12
C TYR A 281 0.54 14.79 -20.38
N VAL A 282 1.51 15.32 -21.13
CA VAL A 282 2.68 16.03 -20.61
C VAL A 282 2.27 17.41 -20.08
N VAL A 283 2.82 17.82 -18.93
CA VAL A 283 2.57 19.18 -18.39
C VAL A 283 3.48 20.19 -19.07
N GLU A 284 2.89 21.30 -19.53
CA GLU A 284 3.65 22.42 -20.11
C GLU A 284 4.31 23.29 -19.03
N ASP A 285 5.50 23.81 -19.32
CA ASP A 285 6.14 24.84 -18.51
C ASP A 285 5.57 26.22 -18.85
N LEU A 286 5.09 26.93 -17.83
CA LEU A 286 4.44 28.24 -18.00
C LEU A 286 5.37 29.41 -17.68
N ARG A 287 6.63 29.15 -17.31
CA ARG A 287 7.66 30.15 -16.94
C ARG A 287 7.15 31.20 -15.94
N GLY A 288 6.34 30.76 -14.97
CA GLY A 288 5.69 31.60 -13.95
C GLY A 288 4.48 32.43 -14.42
N CYS A 289 4.19 32.42 -15.73
CA CYS A 289 3.12 33.18 -16.41
C CYS A 289 1.84 32.34 -16.57
N TYR A 290 1.23 31.96 -15.44
CA TYR A 290 -0.01 31.17 -15.45
C TYR A 290 -1.20 31.94 -16.04
N THR A 291 -1.92 31.30 -16.96
CA THR A 291 -3.30 31.65 -17.35
C THR A 291 -4.18 30.40 -17.25
N PRO A 292 -5.50 30.50 -17.04
CA PRO A 292 -6.36 29.32 -17.02
C PRO A 292 -6.34 28.60 -18.39
N PRO A 293 -6.10 27.28 -18.44
CA PRO A 293 -6.07 26.54 -19.69
C PRO A 293 -7.43 26.54 -20.39
N LYS A 294 -7.41 26.70 -21.72
CA LYS A 294 -8.56 26.41 -22.59
C LYS A 294 -8.37 25.01 -23.16
N MET A 295 -8.93 24.00 -22.49
CA MET A 295 -8.87 22.63 -23.00
C MET A 295 -10.01 22.36 -23.99
N ASP A 296 -9.77 21.43 -24.92
CA ASP A 296 -10.80 20.93 -25.82
C ASP A 296 -11.86 20.16 -25.01
N PRO A 297 -13.18 20.41 -25.17
CA PRO A 297 -14.23 19.64 -24.51
C PRO A 297 -14.10 18.12 -24.69
N GLU A 298 -13.56 17.61 -25.80
CA GLU A 298 -13.32 16.17 -25.98
C GLU A 298 -12.24 15.64 -25.01
N GLN A 299 -11.14 16.38 -24.85
CA GLN A 299 -10.07 16.05 -23.90
C GLN A 299 -10.57 16.13 -22.45
N GLU A 300 -11.36 17.16 -22.13
CA GLU A 300 -11.96 17.31 -20.81
C GLU A 300 -12.91 16.14 -20.50
N GLN A 301 -13.77 15.76 -21.45
CA GLN A 301 -14.69 14.63 -21.28
C GLN A 301 -13.95 13.30 -21.14
N ARG A 302 -12.84 13.10 -21.86
CA ARG A 302 -11.96 11.91 -21.71
C ARG A 302 -11.33 11.87 -20.30
N LEU A 303 -10.83 12.98 -19.78
CA LEU A 303 -10.25 13.05 -18.43
C LEU A 303 -11.28 12.87 -17.31
N ARG A 304 -12.49 13.42 -17.46
CA ARG A 304 -13.63 13.16 -16.55
C ARG A 304 -14.05 11.69 -16.57
N THR A 305 -14.09 11.06 -17.73
CA THR A 305 -14.42 9.63 -17.88
C THR A 305 -13.38 8.73 -17.17
N LEU A 306 -12.12 9.15 -17.14
CA LEU A 306 -11.03 8.49 -16.42
C LEU A 306 -10.97 8.84 -14.92
N GLN A 307 -11.88 9.67 -14.41
CA GLN A 307 -11.92 10.17 -13.02
C GLN A 307 -10.63 10.92 -12.59
N LEU A 308 -10.06 11.70 -13.51
CA LEU A 308 -8.82 12.47 -13.30
C LEU A 308 -9.05 13.98 -13.14
N MET A 309 -10.31 14.39 -12.92
CA MET A 309 -10.77 15.76 -12.69
C MET A 309 -11.73 15.83 -11.50
#